data_AF-A0A2V6IKD3-F1
#
_entry.id   AF-A0A2V6IKD3-F1
#
_cell.length_a   1.000
_cell.length_b   1.000
_cell.length_c   1.000
_cell.angle_alpha   90.00
_cell.angle_beta   90.00
_cell.angle_gamma   90.00
#
_symmetry.space_group_name_H-M   'P 1'
#
loop_
_entity.id
_entity.type
_entity.pdbx_description
1 polymer ?
#
loop_
_entity_poly.entity_id
_entity_poly.type
_entity_poly.pdbx_seq_one_letter_code
_entity_poly.pdbx_strand_id
1 'polypeptide(L)'
;MSPEEIEKKKEKIAQRDKGDNSAELVNERQEKATQKEEHEKLAKVVFLKKGSKAQSIKVTTGIADDTYMEIKSGVQPGDEVISGSYSAISRKLKDGAKVTYDKEAK
;
A
#
# COMPACT_ATOMS: atom_id res chain seq x y z
N MET A 1 50.37 27.97 14.29
CA MET A 1 49.35 27.78 13.24
C MET A 1 48.70 29.12 13.00
N SER A 2 48.67 29.57 11.75
CA SER A 2 48.09 30.87 11.37
C SER A 2 46.56 30.81 11.49
N PRO A 3 45.88 31.93 11.80
CA PRO A 3 44.41 32.00 11.88
C PRO A 3 43.71 31.46 10.62
N GLU A 4 44.37 31.51 9.45
CA GLU A 4 43.89 30.93 8.19
C GLU A 4 43.81 29.39 8.19
N GLU A 5 44.61 28.69 9.00
CA GLU A 5 44.60 27.21 9.07
C GLU A 5 43.43 26.68 9.93
N ILE A 6 42.94 27.49 10.87
CA ILE A 6 41.84 27.15 11.78
C ILE A 6 40.50 27.25 11.04
N GLU A 7 40.36 28.23 10.13
CA GLU A 7 39.15 28.43 9.33
C GLU A 7 38.99 27.33 8.28
N LYS A 8 40.08 26.98 7.58
CA LYS A 8 40.12 25.86 6.61
C LYS A 8 39.81 24.50 7.24
N LYS A 9 40.16 24.31 8.52
CA LYS A 9 39.88 23.05 9.25
C LYS A 9 38.42 22.99 9.73
N LYS A 10 37.81 24.12 10.08
CA LYS A 10 36.38 24.21 10.42
C LYS A 10 35.47 23.96 9.21
N GLU A 11 35.81 24.49 8.04
CA GLU A 11 35.03 24.22 6.80
C GLU A 11 35.09 22.74 6.37
N LYS A 12 36.26 22.08 6.49
CA LYS A 12 36.39 20.66 6.14
C LYS A 12 35.64 19.73 7.09
N ILE A 13 35.44 20.09 8.34
CA ILE A 13 34.69 19.28 9.31
C ILE A 13 33.18 19.50 9.12
N ALA A 14 32.74 20.74 8.88
CA ALA A 14 31.34 21.04 8.60
C ALA A 14 30.82 20.45 7.27
N GLN A 15 31.70 20.21 6.29
CA GLN A 15 31.36 19.52 5.04
C GLN A 15 31.32 18.00 5.17
N ARG A 16 32.01 17.40 6.15
CA ARG A 16 32.02 15.95 6.37
C ARG A 16 30.77 15.47 7.12
N ASP A 17 30.30 16.22 8.12
CA ASP A 17 29.09 15.87 8.88
C ASP A 17 27.78 15.99 8.08
N LYS A 18 27.75 16.79 7.01
CA LYS A 18 26.57 16.93 6.12
C LYS A 18 26.52 15.92 4.98
N GLY A 19 27.62 15.19 4.71
CA GLY A 19 27.75 14.29 3.57
C GLY A 19 27.15 12.91 3.81
N ASP A 20 27.42 12.31 4.95
CA ASP A 20 26.96 10.94 5.25
C ASP A 20 25.46 10.89 5.54
N ASN A 21 24.93 11.86 6.30
CA ASN A 21 23.51 11.88 6.65
C ASN A 21 22.60 12.26 5.46
N SER A 22 23.13 12.98 4.47
CA SER A 22 22.35 13.35 3.29
C SER A 22 22.12 12.16 2.38
N ALA A 23 23.11 11.30 2.18
CA ALA A 23 23.02 10.14 1.28
C ALA A 23 22.02 9.08 1.77
N GLU A 24 21.99 8.82 3.09
CA GLU A 24 21.03 7.90 3.71
C GLU A 24 19.58 8.43 3.62
N LEU A 25 19.38 9.74 3.86
CA LEU A 25 18.06 10.38 3.77
C LEU A 25 17.48 10.43 2.35
N VAL A 26 18.31 10.55 1.30
CA VAL A 26 17.81 10.46 -0.09
C VAL A 26 17.46 9.02 -0.47
N ASN A 27 18.27 8.05 -0.06
CA ASN A 27 18.02 6.64 -0.38
C ASN A 27 16.70 6.15 0.24
N GLU A 28 16.50 6.43 1.53
CA GLU A 28 15.27 5.99 2.24
C GLU A 28 14.01 6.67 1.69
N ARG A 29 14.14 7.91 1.19
CA ARG A 29 13.03 8.64 0.56
C ARG A 29 12.70 8.11 -0.84
N GLN A 30 13.71 7.72 -1.62
CA GLN A 30 13.52 7.05 -2.91
C GLN A 30 12.92 5.66 -2.74
N GLU A 31 13.38 4.86 -1.78
CA GLU A 31 12.83 3.54 -1.49
C GLU A 31 11.36 3.62 -1.07
N LYS A 32 11.01 4.55 -0.16
CA LYS A 32 9.61 4.79 0.24
C LYS A 32 8.73 5.27 -0.92
N ALA A 33 9.26 6.12 -1.80
CA ALA A 33 8.53 6.57 -2.99
C ALA A 33 8.27 5.39 -3.95
N THR A 34 9.28 4.56 -4.20
CA THR A 34 9.17 3.41 -5.11
C THR A 34 8.19 2.37 -4.57
N GLN A 35 8.27 2.03 -3.28
CA GLN A 35 7.32 1.13 -2.62
C GLN A 35 5.89 1.65 -2.66
N LYS A 36 5.70 2.97 -2.47
CA LYS A 36 4.38 3.60 -2.57
C LYS A 36 3.83 3.52 -4.00
N GLU A 37 4.65 3.78 -5.01
CA GLU A 37 4.25 3.65 -6.42
C GLU A 37 3.90 2.21 -6.79
N GLU A 38 4.65 1.22 -6.32
CA GLU A 38 4.30 -0.20 -6.53
C GLU A 38 3.00 -0.60 -5.82
N HIS A 39 2.79 -0.09 -4.61
CA HIS A 39 1.56 -0.33 -3.86
C HIS A 39 0.34 0.38 -4.48
N GLU A 40 0.53 1.51 -5.16
CA GLU A 40 -0.52 2.18 -5.94
C GLU A 40 -0.81 1.48 -7.29
N LYS A 41 0.19 0.78 -7.87
CA LYS A 41 -0.03 -0.06 -9.07
C LYS A 41 -0.89 -1.28 -8.77
N LEU A 42 -0.88 -1.78 -7.53
CA LEU A 42 -1.79 -2.84 -7.10
C LEU A 42 -3.21 -2.29 -7.01
N ALA A 43 -4.04 -2.63 -8.00
CA ALA A 43 -5.44 -2.26 -8.00
C ALA A 43 -6.12 -2.80 -6.74
N LYS A 44 -6.74 -1.91 -5.96
CA LYS A 44 -7.61 -2.29 -4.84
C LYS A 44 -8.95 -2.70 -5.40
N VAL A 45 -9.34 -3.95 -5.14
CA VAL A 45 -10.54 -4.55 -5.74
C VAL A 45 -11.34 -5.26 -4.67
N VAL A 46 -12.66 -5.12 -4.74
CA VAL A 46 -13.62 -5.89 -3.96
C VAL A 46 -14.42 -6.76 -4.93
N PHE A 47 -14.74 -7.99 -4.52
CA PHE A 47 -15.58 -8.87 -5.32
C PHE A 47 -17.02 -8.81 -4.81
N LEU A 48 -17.94 -8.45 -5.71
CA LEU A 48 -19.37 -8.47 -5.47
C LEU A 48 -19.98 -9.76 -6.02
N LYS A 49 -21.00 -10.27 -5.35
CA LYS A 49 -21.82 -11.37 -5.85
C LYS A 49 -22.91 -10.80 -6.75
N LYS A 50 -22.92 -11.21 -8.02
CA LYS A 50 -24.00 -10.95 -8.97
C LYS A 50 -24.60 -12.28 -9.42
N GLY A 51 -25.68 -12.68 -8.77
CA GLY A 51 -26.29 -14.00 -8.94
C GLY A 51 -25.38 -15.10 -8.42
N SER A 52 -24.82 -15.92 -9.31
CA SER A 52 -23.90 -17.03 -8.98
C SER A 52 -22.44 -16.76 -9.37
N LYS A 53 -22.11 -15.52 -9.74
CA LYS A 53 -20.77 -15.12 -10.18
C LYS A 53 -20.20 -14.00 -9.33
N ALA A 54 -18.88 -13.97 -9.24
CA ALA A 54 -18.13 -12.84 -8.70
C ALA A 54 -17.92 -11.78 -9.78
N GLN A 55 -18.05 -10.51 -9.38
CA GLN A 55 -17.75 -9.35 -10.18
C GLN A 55 -16.68 -8.53 -9.46
N SER A 56 -15.54 -8.32 -10.11
CA SER A 56 -14.45 -7.53 -9.57
C SER A 56 -14.74 -6.04 -9.74
N ILE A 57 -14.71 -5.28 -8.65
CA ILE A 57 -14.94 -3.84 -8.67
C ILE A 57 -13.77 -3.12 -8.04
N LYS A 58 -13.20 -2.16 -8.78
CA LYS A 58 -12.17 -1.27 -8.23
C LYS A 58 -12.81 -0.37 -7.19
N VAL A 59 -12.15 -0.25 -6.04
CA VAL A 59 -12.61 0.58 -4.92
C VAL A 59 -11.56 1.59 -4.54
N THR A 60 -12.02 2.75 -4.06
CA THR A 60 -11.16 3.72 -3.38
C THR A 60 -11.35 3.55 -1.89
N THR A 61 -10.25 3.35 -1.18
CA THR A 61 -10.26 3.15 0.28
C THR A 61 -9.87 4.44 0.99
N GLY A 62 -10.38 4.62 2.20
CA GLY A 62 -10.06 5.73 3.09
C GLY A 62 -9.16 5.33 4.23
N ILE A 63 -9.54 5.74 5.44
CA ILE A 63 -8.85 5.38 6.67
C ILE A 63 -9.04 3.89 6.93
N ALA A 64 -7.99 3.22 7.41
CA ALA A 64 -8.02 1.82 7.74
C ALA A 64 -7.20 1.55 9.01
N ASP A 65 -7.60 0.53 9.74
CA ASP A 65 -6.85 -0.09 10.83
C ASP A 65 -6.72 -1.60 10.57
N ASP A 66 -6.29 -2.35 11.58
CA ASP A 66 -6.04 -3.79 11.46
C ASP A 66 -7.34 -4.61 11.25
N THR A 67 -8.49 -4.05 11.62
CA THR A 67 -9.79 -4.74 11.60
C THR A 67 -10.75 -4.16 10.55
N TYR A 68 -10.72 -2.85 10.34
CA TYR A 68 -11.68 -2.12 9.54
C TYR A 68 -10.99 -1.25 8.47
N MET A 69 -11.63 -1.15 7.31
CA MET A 69 -11.20 -0.29 6.22
C MET A 69 -12.39 0.47 5.65
N GLU A 70 -12.26 1.79 5.56
CA GLU A 70 -13.25 2.65 4.94
C GLU A 70 -13.25 2.47 3.42
N ILE A 71 -14.43 2.31 2.82
CA ILE A 71 -14.64 2.33 1.37
C ILE A 71 -15.28 3.66 0.99
N LYS A 72 -14.57 4.49 0.22
CA LYS A 72 -15.03 5.80 -0.25
C LYS A 72 -15.85 5.70 -1.53
N SER A 73 -15.53 4.75 -2.40
CA SER A 73 -16.25 4.54 -3.66
C SER A 73 -16.07 3.13 -4.21
N GLY A 74 -16.97 2.74 -5.10
CA GLY A 74 -16.96 1.45 -5.80
C GLY A 74 -17.91 0.40 -5.24
N VAL A 75 -18.57 0.65 -4.11
CA VAL A 75 -19.61 -0.23 -3.56
C VAL A 75 -20.83 0.60 -3.17
N GLN A 76 -22.03 0.08 -3.35
CA GLN A 76 -23.27 0.74 -2.98
C GLN A 76 -23.98 0.02 -1.82
N PRO A 77 -24.81 0.73 -1.03
CA PRO A 77 -25.67 0.09 -0.05
C PRO A 77 -26.53 -1.00 -0.70
N GLY A 78 -26.52 -2.20 -0.12
CA GLY A 78 -27.25 -3.36 -0.65
C GLY A 78 -26.46 -4.24 -1.62
N ASP A 79 -25.23 -3.87 -2.00
CA ASP A 79 -24.36 -4.80 -2.73
C ASP A 79 -23.92 -5.97 -1.83
N GLU A 80 -24.05 -7.19 -2.35
CA GLU A 80 -23.53 -8.39 -1.70
C GLU A 80 -22.02 -8.50 -1.91
N VAL A 81 -21.23 -8.23 -0.88
CA VAL A 81 -19.77 -8.40 -0.92
C VAL A 81 -19.39 -9.85 -0.61
N ILE A 82 -18.46 -10.42 -1.39
CA ILE A 82 -17.93 -11.76 -1.17
C ILE A 82 -16.82 -11.68 -0.11
N SER A 83 -17.02 -12.37 1.00
CA SER A 83 -16.02 -12.55 2.06
C SER A 83 -15.54 -14.01 2.11
N GLY A 84 -14.35 -14.23 2.68
CA GLY A 84 -13.72 -15.54 2.76
C GLY A 84 -12.22 -15.45 3.07
N SER A 85 -11.54 -16.60 3.07
CA SER A 85 -10.10 -16.62 3.34
C SER A 85 -9.32 -15.77 2.32
N TYR A 86 -8.26 -15.11 2.78
CA TYR A 86 -7.37 -14.31 1.91
C TYR A 86 -6.89 -15.12 0.69
N SER A 87 -6.54 -16.38 0.91
CA SER A 87 -6.13 -17.30 -0.15
C SER A 87 -7.19 -17.53 -1.22
N ALA A 88 -8.47 -17.62 -0.83
CA ALA A 88 -9.56 -17.77 -1.77
C ALA A 88 -9.74 -16.49 -2.60
N ILE A 89 -9.75 -15.32 -1.96
CA ILE A 89 -10.02 -14.03 -2.62
C ILE A 89 -8.84 -13.58 -3.49
N SER A 90 -7.62 -13.57 -2.96
CA SER A 90 -6.44 -13.00 -3.62
C SER A 90 -5.86 -13.91 -4.71
N ARG A 91 -5.98 -15.24 -4.56
CA ARG A 91 -5.29 -16.20 -5.44
C ARG A 91 -6.22 -17.02 -6.34
N LYS A 92 -7.43 -17.33 -5.87
CA LYS A 92 -8.34 -18.26 -6.58
C LYS A 92 -9.50 -17.55 -7.25
N LEU A 93 -10.02 -16.48 -6.64
CA LEU A 93 -11.18 -15.76 -7.13
C LEU A 93 -10.77 -14.82 -8.26
N LYS A 94 -11.49 -14.94 -9.38
CA LYS A 94 -11.30 -14.12 -10.58
C LYS A 94 -12.63 -13.49 -10.97
N ASP A 95 -12.56 -12.45 -11.78
CA ASP A 95 -13.76 -11.86 -12.38
C ASP A 95 -14.57 -12.92 -13.15
N GLY A 96 -15.89 -12.94 -12.96
CA GLY A 96 -16.80 -13.89 -13.58
C GLY A 96 -16.76 -15.31 -13.02
N ALA A 97 -15.89 -15.60 -12.03
CA ALA A 97 -15.81 -16.91 -11.40
C ALA A 97 -17.13 -17.27 -10.71
N LYS A 98 -17.54 -18.54 -10.81
CA LYS A 98 -18.71 -19.03 -10.07
C LYS A 98 -18.41 -19.06 -8.58
N VAL A 99 -19.34 -18.57 -7.79
CA VAL A 99 -19.26 -18.56 -6.33
C VAL A 99 -20.50 -19.20 -5.74
N THR A 100 -20.31 -19.91 -4.64
CA THR A 100 -21.37 -20.50 -3.83
C THR A 100 -21.10 -20.13 -2.38
N TYR A 101 -22.16 -19.97 -1.59
CA TYR A 101 -22.00 -19.86 -0.15
C TYR A 101 -21.31 -21.12 0.36
N ASP A 102 -20.32 -20.92 1.23
CA ASP A 102 -19.84 -22.01 2.05
C ASP A 102 -21.04 -22.48 2.86
N LYS A 103 -21.41 -23.77 2.70
CA LYS A 103 -22.48 -24.33 3.51
C LYS A 103 -21.88 -24.46 4.90
N GLU A 104 -22.04 -23.44 5.73
CA GLU A 104 -21.70 -23.57 7.15
C GLU A 104 -22.42 -24.80 7.68
N ALA A 105 -21.63 -25.79 8.10
CA ALA A 105 -22.08 -26.85 8.96
C ALA A 105 -22.51 -26.17 10.26
N LYS A 106 -23.82 -26.09 10.43
CA LYS A 106 -24.46 -25.60 11.66
C LYS A 106 -24.09 -26.47 12.84
#